data_AF-A0A317J198-F1
#
_entry.id   AF-A0A317J198-F1
#
_cell.length_a   1.000
_cell.length_b   1.000
_cell.length_c   1.000
_cell.angle_alpha   90.00
_cell.angle_beta   90.00
_cell.angle_gamma   90.00
#
_symmetry.space_group_name_H-M   'P 1'
#
loop_
_entity.id
_entity.type
_entity.pdbx_description
1 polymer ?
#
loop_
_entity_poly.entity_id
_entity_poly.type
_entity_poly.pdbx_seq_one_letter_code
_entity_poly.pdbx_strand_id
1 'polypeptide(L)' 'MTATLLSQTGKITRTELQCIPAPPSTSTHKPLSHYEIVAALLETLNFRHIEVVRDEYAVSRDGMRMFG' A
#
# COMPACT_ATOMS: atom_id res chain seq x y z
N MET A 1 -15.41 3.18 22.64
CA MET A 1 -14.49 4.25 22.20
C MET A 1 -14.26 4.07 20.71
N THR A 2 -14.64 5.06 19.89
CA THR A 2 -14.40 5.04 18.44
C THR A 2 -13.15 5.86 18.16
N ALA A 3 -12.15 5.27 17.49
CA ALA A 3 -10.96 5.99 17.05
C ALA A 3 -10.97 6.05 15.52
N THR A 4 -10.57 7.20 14.96
CA THR A 4 -10.48 7.43 13.52
C THR A 4 -9.04 7.66 13.13
N LEU A 5 -8.53 6.87 12.17
CA LEU A 5 -7.22 7.08 11.59
C LEU A 5 -7.26 8.29 10.64
N LEU A 6 -6.34 9.23 10.82
CA LEU A 6 -6.18 10.41 9.96
C LEU A 6 -4.85 10.32 9.22
N SER A 7 -4.86 10.61 7.91
CA SER A 7 -3.60 10.69 7.17
C SER A 7 -2.80 11.92 7.59
N GLN A 8 -1.49 11.75 7.78
CA GLN A 8 -0.56 12.84 8.09
C GLN A 8 -0.15 13.63 6.84
N THR A 9 -0.14 13.01 5.67
CA THR A 9 0.45 13.53 4.42
C THR A 9 -0.54 13.65 3.28
N GLY A 10 -1.83 13.38 3.54
CA GLY A 10 -2.84 13.20 2.51
C GLY A 10 -2.95 11.75 2.06
N LYS A 11 -3.88 11.48 1.16
CA LYS A 11 -4.02 10.16 0.55
C LYS A 11 -3.39 10.16 -0.83
N ILE A 12 -2.81 9.03 -1.22
CA ILE A 12 -2.22 8.81 -2.53
C ILE A 12 -2.95 7.69 -3.26
N THR A 13 -2.92 7.74 -4.58
CA THR A 13 -3.46 6.73 -5.48
C THR A 13 -2.54 5.51 -5.55
N ARG A 14 -3.06 4.40 -6.10
CA ARG A 14 -2.26 3.22 -6.41
C ARG A 14 -1.06 3.51 -7.32
N THR A 15 -1.22 4.39 -8.31
CA THR A 15 -0.14 4.78 -9.23
C THR A 15 0.97 5.53 -8.51
N GLU A 16 0.61 6.44 -7.59
CA GLU A 16 1.59 7.16 -6.76
C GLU A 16 2.27 6.22 -5.75
N LEU A 17 1.56 5.21 -5.23
CA LEU A 17 2.12 4.20 -4.34
C LEU A 17 3.27 3.41 -4.98
N GLN A 18 3.25 3.21 -6.30
CA GLN A 18 4.32 2.55 -7.05
C GLN A 18 5.67 3.28 -6.94
N CYS A 19 5.65 4.60 -6.71
CA CYS A 19 6.86 5.40 -6.58
C CYS A 19 7.57 5.24 -5.22
N ILE A 20 6.95 4.52 -4.26
CA ILE A 20 7.52 4.34 -2.93
C ILE A 20 8.43 3.09 -2.93
N PRO A 21 9.76 3.27 -2.74
CA PRO A 21 10.68 2.16 -2.79
C PRO A 21 10.54 1.25 -1.56
N ALA A 22 10.73 -0.06 -1.75
CA ALA A 22 10.94 -0.97 -0.65
C ALA A 22 12.30 -0.67 0.02
N PRO A 23 12.41 -0.79 1.35
CA PRO A 23 13.71 -0.71 2.02
C PRO A 23 14.69 -1.78 1.50
N PRO A 24 16.01 -1.54 1.61
CA PRO A 24 17.01 -2.53 1.23
C PRO A 24 16.85 -3.85 2.00
N SER A 25 17.00 -4.96 1.28
CA SER A 25 17.00 -6.29 1.90
C SER A 25 18.26 -6.53 2.73
N THR A 26 18.13 -7.33 3.77
CA THR A 26 19.24 -7.86 4.57
C THR A 26 19.33 -9.38 4.41
N SER A 27 20.31 -10.01 5.05
CA SER A 27 20.48 -11.47 5.01
C SER A 27 19.28 -12.23 5.58
N THR A 28 18.58 -11.65 6.57
CA THR A 28 17.46 -12.28 7.28
C THR A 28 16.11 -11.68 6.96
N HIS A 29 16.05 -10.53 6.29
CA HIS A 29 14.81 -9.84 5.98
C HIS A 29 14.78 -9.35 4.54
N LYS A 30 13.72 -9.74 3.81
CA LYS A 30 13.45 -9.30 2.44
C LYS A 30 12.16 -8.47 2.44
N PRO A 31 12.25 -7.14 2.55
CA PRO A 31 11.08 -6.28 2.47
C PRO A 31 10.35 -6.45 1.13
N LEU A 32 9.03 -6.37 1.16
CA LEU A 32 8.20 -6.24 -0.03
C LEU A 32 7.74 -4.79 -0.15
N SER A 33 7.59 -4.30 -1.39
CA SER A 33 6.99 -2.98 -1.57
C SER A 33 5.50 -3.01 -1.25
N HIS A 34 4.96 -1.88 -0.76
CA HIS A 34 3.53 -1.75 -0.52
C HIS A 34 2.72 -1.96 -1.82
N TYR A 35 3.26 -1.51 -2.95
CA TYR A 35 2.64 -1.67 -4.26
C TYR A 35 2.53 -3.12 -4.69
N GLU A 36 3.57 -3.94 -4.51
CA GLU A 36 3.53 -5.38 -4.86
C GLU A 36 2.45 -6.13 -4.08
N ILE A 37 2.27 -5.80 -2.80
CA ILE A 37 1.23 -6.39 -1.96
C ILE A 37 -0.15 -6.03 -2.52
N VAL A 38 -0.39 -4.76 -2.83
CA VAL A 38 -1.65 -4.30 -3.42
C VAL A 38 -1.88 -4.94 -4.78
N ALA A 39 -0.87 -5.02 -5.65
CA ALA A 39 -0.99 -5.64 -6.97
C ALA A 39 -1.40 -7.11 -6.88
N ALA A 40 -0.79 -7.87 -5.97
CA ALA A 40 -1.15 -9.28 -5.74
C ALA A 40 -2.59 -9.43 -5.19
N LEU A 41 -3.05 -8.51 -4.34
CA LEU A 41 -4.43 -8.49 -3.86
C LEU A 41 -5.42 -8.25 -5.02
N LEU A 42 -5.12 -7.31 -5.91
CA LEU A 42 -5.96 -7.01 -7.07
C LEU A 42 -6.04 -8.19 -8.03
N GLU A 43 -4.92 -8.85 -8.30
CA GLU A 43 -4.90 -10.08 -9.10
C GLU A 43 -5.79 -11.16 -8.46
N THR A 44 -5.70 -11.33 -7.15
CA THR A 44 -6.50 -12.30 -6.39
C THR A 44 -8.00 -12.00 -6.43
N LEU A 45 -8.38 -10.72 -6.38
CA LEU A 45 -9.77 -10.28 -6.53
C LEU A 45 -10.26 -10.48 -7.96
N ASN A 46 -9.40 -10.22 -8.95
CA ASN A 46 -9.73 -10.40 -10.35
C ASN A 46 -10.04 -11.86 -10.72
N PHE A 47 -9.36 -12.83 -10.11
CA PHE A 47 -9.72 -14.25 -10.26
C PHE A 47 -11.16 -14.59 -9.83
N ARG A 48 -11.77 -13.72 -9.02
CA ARG A 48 -13.18 -13.83 -8.58
C ARG A 48 -14.10 -12.86 -9.32
N HIS A 49 -13.63 -12.23 -10.39
CA HIS A 49 -14.34 -11.18 -11.12
C HIS A 49 -14.76 -10.00 -10.22
N ILE A 50 -13.95 -9.68 -9.20
CA ILE A 50 -14.15 -8.54 -8.32
C ILE A 50 -13.20 -7.43 -8.77
N GLU A 51 -13.76 -6.30 -9.16
CA GLU A 51 -13.00 -5.12 -9.61
C GLU A 51 -12.91 -4.07 -8.50
N VAL A 52 -11.70 -3.55 -8.27
CA VAL A 52 -11.48 -2.39 -7.39
C VAL A 52 -11.53 -1.13 -8.24
N VAL A 53 -12.67 -0.45 -8.19
CA VAL A 53 -12.92 0.79 -8.97
C VAL A 53 -12.14 2.00 -8.45
N ARG A 54 -11.82 2.02 -7.15
CA ARG A 54 -11.02 3.08 -6.52
C ARG A 54 -10.42 2.60 -5.21
N ASP A 55 -9.14 2.88 -5.02
CA ASP A 55 -8.40 2.73 -3.78
C ASP A 55 -7.53 3.96 -3.51
N GLU A 56 -7.27 4.21 -2.24
CA GLU A 56 -6.47 5.33 -1.76
C GLU A 56 -5.71 4.90 -0.51
N TYR A 57 -4.47 5.35 -0.39
CA TYR A 57 -3.55 4.91 0.65
C TYR A 57 -3.02 6.09 1.43
N ALA A 58 -2.87 5.93 2.74
CA ALA A 58 -2.12 6.87 3.58
C ALA A 58 -0.73 6.29 3.82
N VAL A 59 0.30 7.09 3.58
CA VAL A 59 1.69 6.68 3.79
C VAL A 59 2.40 7.68 4.69
N SER A 60 3.18 7.19 5.65
CA SER A 60 4.00 8.05 6.50
C SER A 60 5.01 8.85 5.68
N ARG A 61 5.49 9.99 6.20
CA ARG A 61 6.46 10.85 5.50
C ARG A 61 7.73 10.13 5.03
N ASP A 62 8.13 9.09 5.75
CA ASP A 62 9.31 8.25 5.47
C ASP A 62 9.01 7.08 4.51
N GLY A 63 7.77 6.90 4.06
CA GLY A 63 7.37 5.79 3.19
C GLY A 63 7.23 4.43 3.89
N MET A 64 7.60 4.33 5.17
CA MET A 64 7.77 3.01 5.82
C MET A 64 6.45 2.38 6.26
N ARG A 65 5.42 3.18 6.55
CA ARG A 65 4.11 2.70 7.01
C ARG A 65 3.04 3.07 6.00
N MET A 66 2.23 2.10 5.63
CA MET A 66 1.11 2.26 4.71
C MET A 66 -0.18 1.77 5.39
N PHE A 67 -1.28 2.49 5.15
CA PHE A 67 -2.62 2.17 5.62
C PHE A 67 -3.64 2.39 4.51
N GLY A 68 -4.71 1.61 4.52
CA GLY A 68 -5.74 1.60 3.47
C GLY A 68 -5.68 0.33 2.67
#